data_AF-A0A447S3L0-F1
#
_entry.id   AF-A0A447S3L0-F1
#
_cell.length_a   1.000
_cell.length_b   1.000
_cell.length_c   1.000
_cell.angle_alpha   90.00
_cell.angle_beta   90.00
_cell.angle_gamma   90.00
#
_symmetry.space_group_name_H-M   'P 1'
#
loop_
_entity.id
_entity.type
_entity.pdbx_description
1 polymer ?
#
loop_
_entity_poly.entity_id
_entity_poly.type
_entity_poly.pdbx_seq_one_letter_code
_entity_poly.pdbx_strand_id
1 'polypeptide(L)' 'MTLADGQTLCATLPQAQAAGLAEGTEAIAYFNADRIILATLC' A
#
# COMPACT_ATOMS: atom_id res chain seq x y z
N MET A 1 -4.51 4.95 2.21
CA MET A 1 -3.27 5.73 2.02
C MET A 1 -3.33 6.33 0.63
N THR A 2 -3.18 7.64 0.49
CA THR A 2 -3.25 8.31 -0.82
C THR A 2 -1.86 8.49 -1.38
N LEU A 3 -1.63 8.01 -2.60
CA LEU A 3 -0.37 8.14 -3.33
C LEU A 3 -0.29 9.53 -3.99
N ALA A 4 0.92 9.92 -4.44
CA ALA A 4 1.14 11.22 -5.08
C ALA A 4 0.36 11.40 -6.40
N ASP A 5 -0.07 10.30 -7.03
CA ASP A 5 -0.91 10.29 -8.22
C ASP A 5 -2.43 10.40 -7.90
N GLY A 6 -2.79 10.54 -6.62
CA GLY A 6 -4.16 10.65 -6.15
C GLY A 6 -4.88 9.31 -5.95
N GLN A 7 -4.24 8.17 -6.28
CA GLN A 7 -4.83 6.86 -6.08
C GLN A 7 -4.79 6.43 -4.61
N THR A 8 -5.74 5.59 -4.21
CA THR A 8 -5.76 5.01 -2.86
C THR A 8 -5.15 3.62 -2.87
N LEU A 9 -4.07 3.42 -2.11
CA LEU A 9 -3.50 2.11 -1.84
C LEU A 9 -4.16 1.48 -0.61
N CYS A 10 -4.51 0.20 -0.74
CA CYS A 10 -5.08 -0.64 0.32
C CYS A 10 -4.12 -1.78 0.67
N ALA A 11 -3.94 -2.05 1.97
CA ALA A 11 -3.11 -3.15 2.47
C ALA A 11 -3.78 -3.78 3.70
N THR A 12 -3.62 -5.09 3.85
CA THR A 12 -4.02 -5.82 5.07
C THR A 12 -2.75 -6.12 5.87
N LEU A 13 -2.71 -5.66 7.12
CA LEU A 13 -1.57 -5.82 8.02
C LEU A 13 -2.00 -6.55 9.29
N PRO A 14 -1.12 -7.37 9.91
CA PRO A 14 -1.33 -7.84 11.26
C PRO A 14 -1.45 -6.66 12.24
N GLN A 15 -2.31 -6.78 13.25
CA GLN A 15 -2.60 -5.70 14.19
C GLN A 15 -1.33 -5.12 14.86
N ALA A 16 -0.35 -5.97 15.18
CA ALA A 16 0.92 -5.54 15.79
C ALA A 16 1.72 -4.58 14.88
N GLN A 17 1.61 -4.72 13.56
CA GLN A 17 2.29 -3.82 12.60
C GLN A 17 1.50 -2.53 12.36
N ALA A 18 0.18 -2.56 12.58
CA ALA A 18 -0.69 -1.39 12.44
C ALA A 18 -0.69 -0.46 13.67
N ALA A 19 -0.18 -0.93 14.82
CA ALA A 19 -0.27 -0.22 16.10
C ALA A 19 0.37 1.18 16.14
N GLY A 20 1.27 1.50 15.20
CA GLY A 20 1.91 2.82 15.06
C GLY A 20 1.44 3.62 13.85
N LEU A 21 0.47 3.13 13.09
CA LEU A 21 -0.04 3.81 11.90
C LEU A 21 -1.29 4.62 12.27
N ALA A 22 -1.26 5.91 11.94
CA ALA A 22 -2.39 6.81 12.10
C ALA A 22 -2.73 7.49 10.79
N GLU A 23 -4.00 7.87 10.63
CA GLU A 23 -4.45 8.60 9.45
C GLU A 23 -3.72 9.95 9.34
N GLY A 24 -3.37 10.33 8.11
CA GLY A 24 -2.62 11.56 7.83
C GLY A 24 -1.11 11.50 8.15
N THR A 25 -0.61 10.41 8.72
CA THR A 25 0.83 10.22 8.94
C THR A 25 1.51 9.79 7.64
N GLU A 26 2.68 10.35 7.34
CA GLU A 26 3.50 9.89 6.22
C GLU A 26 3.96 8.44 6.45
N ALA A 27 3.77 7.60 5.43
CA ALA A 27 4.14 6.20 5.47
C ALA A 27 4.65 5.74 4.10
N ILE A 28 5.56 4.77 4.11
CA ILE A 28 6.08 4.14 2.90
C ILE A 28 5.50 2.74 2.82
N ALA A 29 4.68 2.49 1.80
CA ALA A 29 4.25 1.15 1.46
C ALA A 29 5.36 0.43 0.67
N TYR A 30 5.57 -0.85 0.96
CA TYR A 30 6.54 -1.68 0.26
C TYR A 30 5.93 -3.05 -0.08
N PHE A 31 6.36 -3.61 -1.20
CA PHE A 31 6.03 -4.95 -1.64
C PHE A 31 7.16 -5.47 -2.52
N ASN A 32 7.29 -6.80 -2.58
CA ASN A 32 8.27 -7.43 -3.44
C ASN A 32 7.73 -7.56 -4.87
N ALA A 33 8.63 -7.55 -5.86
CA ALA A 33 8.27 -7.66 -7.27
C ALA A 33 7.59 -8.99 -7.63
N ASP A 34 7.86 -10.06 -6.87
CA ASP A 34 7.23 -11.37 -7.03
C ASP A 34 5.76 -11.42 -6.57
N ARG A 35 5.23 -10.32 -6.00
CA ARG A 35 3.85 -10.21 -5.49
C ARG A 35 2.92 -9.39 -6.38
N ILE A 36 3.26 -9.24 -7.66
CA ILE A 36 2.53 -8.42 -8.63
C ILE A 36 2.00 -9.30 -9.76
N ILE A 37 0.77 -9.03 -10.20
CA ILE A 37 0.17 -9.62 -11.40
C ILE A 37 0.09 -8.53 -12.47
N LEU A 38 0.66 -8.79 -13.65
CA LEU A 38 0.60 -7.89 -14.80
C LEU A 38 -0.48 -8.34 -15.79
N ALA A 39 -1.36 -7.43 -16.17
CA ALA A 39 -2.38 -7.66 -17.19
C ALA A 39 -2.51 -6.43 -18.10
N THR A 40 -2.61 -6.66 -19.41
CA THR A 40 -2.80 -5.61 -20.42
C THR A 40 -3.79 -6.07 -21.48
N LEU A 41 -4.49 -5.12 -22.10
CA LEU A 41 -5.30 -5.36 -23.30
C LEU A 41 -4.45 -5.04 -24.54
N CYS A 42 -4.53 -5.89 -25.57
CA CYS A 42 -3.85 -5.70 -26.86
C CYS A 42 -4.79 -5.08 -27.90
#